data_AF-A0A2D5WC42-F1
#
_entry.id   AF-A0A2D5WC42-F1
#
_cell.length_a   1.000
_cell.length_b   1.000
_cell.length_c   1.000
_cell.angle_alpha   90.00
_cell.angle_beta   90.00
_cell.angle_gamma   90.00
#
_symmetry.space_group_name_H-M   'P 1'
#
loop_
_entity.id
_entity.type
_entity.pdbx_description
1 polymer ?
#
loop_
_entity_poly.entity_id
_entity_poly.type
_entity_poly.pdbx_seq_one_letter_code
_entity_poly.pdbx_strand_id
1 'polypeptide(L)'
;MRNRIVIPLVCVAWLSFDPLGQAQEKITYQDHIHPLFENACNSCHNADKAKGGLDLSSYANTLKGGSSGGSVESGNPNGSLLYKVVAHQEEPFMPHKKDKLPDAQVALVTKWIAGGLLETKSSTAKKKKKPAFDLGFIAVTSGKPDGPLPMPKHLLLEPVVST
;
A
#
# COMPACT_ATOMS: atom_id res chain seq x y z
N MET A 1 -25.22 27.97 -65.43
CA MET A 1 -24.21 29.00 -65.07
C MET A 1 -24.53 29.56 -63.68
N ARG A 2 -23.58 29.41 -62.77
CA ARG A 2 -23.38 30.04 -61.43
C ARG A 2 -24.62 30.35 -60.56
N ASN A 3 -24.99 29.41 -59.67
CA ASN A 3 -25.87 29.67 -58.54
C ASN A 3 -25.03 30.20 -57.36
N ARG A 4 -25.21 31.47 -57.00
CA ARG A 4 -24.49 32.12 -55.88
C ARG A 4 -25.27 31.92 -54.59
N ILE A 5 -24.82 31.01 -53.75
CA ILE A 5 -25.31 30.84 -52.38
C ILE A 5 -24.64 31.92 -51.52
N VAL A 6 -25.42 32.89 -51.06
CA VAL A 6 -25.04 33.86 -50.04
C VAL A 6 -25.34 33.25 -48.67
N ILE A 7 -24.29 32.82 -47.96
CA ILE A 7 -24.40 32.35 -46.56
C ILE A 7 -24.28 33.60 -45.67
N PRO A 8 -25.32 33.97 -44.89
CA PRO A 8 -25.20 35.07 -43.96
C PRO A 8 -24.28 34.64 -42.82
N LEU A 9 -23.30 35.49 -42.55
CA LEU A 9 -22.35 35.37 -41.45
C LEU A 9 -23.09 35.57 -40.12
N VAL A 10 -23.74 34.50 -39.65
CA VAL A 10 -24.27 34.43 -38.28
C VAL A 10 -23.12 33.95 -37.40
N CYS A 11 -22.48 34.89 -36.70
CA CYS A 11 -21.59 34.58 -35.59
C CYS A 11 -22.42 33.88 -34.49
N VAL A 12 -22.55 32.56 -34.61
CA VAL A 12 -22.92 31.71 -33.48
C VAL A 12 -21.75 31.83 -32.51
N ALA A 13 -21.92 32.62 -31.46
CA ALA A 13 -21.01 32.61 -30.32
C ALA A 13 -21.12 31.24 -29.68
N TRP A 14 -20.12 30.40 -29.87
CA TRP A 14 -20.01 29.12 -29.19
C TRP A 14 -19.74 29.45 -27.72
N LEU A 15 -20.80 29.51 -26.92
CA LEU A 15 -20.71 29.42 -25.47
C LEU A 15 -19.96 28.12 -25.17
N SER A 16 -18.67 28.25 -24.91
CA SER A 16 -17.81 27.16 -24.49
C SER A 16 -18.34 26.74 -23.13
N PHE A 17 -19.09 25.64 -23.11
CA PHE A 17 -19.56 24.99 -21.90
C PHE A 17 -18.32 24.34 -21.28
N ASP A 18 -17.56 25.13 -20.52
CA ASP A 18 -16.41 24.66 -19.78
C ASP A 18 -16.94 23.70 -18.69
N PRO A 19 -16.66 22.39 -18.77
CA PRO A 19 -17.10 21.47 -17.75
C PRO A 19 -16.27 21.77 -16.50
N LEU A 20 -16.83 22.60 -15.60
CA LEU A 20 -16.29 22.83 -14.28
C LEU A 20 -15.89 21.48 -13.67
N GLY A 21 -14.59 21.34 -13.44
CA GLY A 21 -13.90 20.09 -13.20
C GLY A 21 -14.71 19.13 -12.32
N GLN A 22 -15.00 17.96 -12.88
CA GLN A 22 -15.41 16.83 -12.07
C GLN A 22 -14.28 16.57 -11.08
N ALA A 23 -14.52 16.85 -9.80
CA ALA A 23 -13.63 16.46 -8.73
C ALA A 23 -13.45 14.94 -8.84
N GLN A 24 -12.25 14.50 -9.24
CA GLN A 24 -11.89 13.10 -9.38
C GLN A 24 -12.37 12.35 -8.13
N GLU A 25 -13.29 11.40 -8.31
CA GLU A 25 -13.89 10.69 -7.19
C GLU A 25 -12.79 9.99 -6.36
N LYS A 26 -12.74 10.34 -5.07
CA LYS A 26 -11.73 9.80 -4.16
C LYS A 26 -12.12 8.36 -3.81
N ILE A 27 -11.21 7.43 -4.08
CA ILE A 27 -11.38 6.05 -3.65
C ILE A 27 -11.09 5.94 -2.15
N THR A 28 -12.08 5.50 -1.39
CA THR A 28 -12.07 5.40 0.07
C THR A 28 -12.16 3.95 0.53
N TYR A 29 -11.70 3.69 1.75
CA TYR A 29 -11.80 2.36 2.34
C TYR A 29 -13.27 1.95 2.50
N GLN A 30 -14.06 2.77 3.20
CA GLN A 30 -15.45 2.44 3.52
C GLN A 30 -16.32 2.20 2.29
N ASP A 31 -16.27 3.10 1.30
CA ASP A 31 -17.23 3.04 0.20
C ASP A 31 -16.84 2.02 -0.88
N HIS A 32 -15.54 1.71 -1.03
CA HIS A 32 -15.06 0.95 -2.17
C HIS A 32 -14.23 -0.30 -1.82
N ILE A 33 -13.32 -0.19 -0.86
CA ILE A 33 -12.37 -1.27 -0.55
C ILE A 33 -12.97 -2.28 0.43
N HIS A 34 -13.68 -1.81 1.44
CA HIS A 34 -14.34 -2.64 2.42
C HIS A 34 -15.33 -3.63 1.79
N PRO A 35 -16.27 -3.23 0.91
CA PRO A 35 -17.14 -4.20 0.24
C PRO A 35 -16.37 -5.17 -0.67
N LEU A 36 -15.25 -4.74 -1.26
CA LEU A 36 -14.37 -5.63 -2.03
C LEU A 36 -13.72 -6.69 -1.12
N PHE A 37 -13.19 -6.28 0.03
CA PHE A 37 -12.61 -7.19 1.00
C PHE A 37 -13.64 -8.14 1.61
N GLU A 38 -14.84 -7.66 1.91
CA GLU A 38 -15.93 -8.52 2.39
C GLU A 38 -16.26 -9.64 1.41
N ASN A 39 -16.35 -9.32 0.12
CA ASN A 39 -16.74 -10.30 -0.88
C ASN A 39 -15.61 -11.24 -1.30
N ALA A 40 -14.36 -10.75 -1.35
CA ALA A 40 -13.25 -11.50 -1.95
C ALA A 40 -12.19 -12.00 -0.96
N CYS A 41 -12.08 -11.41 0.23
CA CYS A 41 -10.95 -11.61 1.13
C CYS A 41 -11.35 -12.15 2.52
N ASN A 42 -12.46 -11.65 3.06
CA ASN A 42 -12.87 -11.89 4.44
C ASN A 42 -13.32 -13.34 4.70
N SER A 43 -13.42 -14.21 3.68
CA SER A 43 -13.59 -15.65 3.92
C SER A 43 -12.39 -16.30 4.63
N CYS A 44 -11.20 -15.71 4.49
CA CYS A 44 -9.93 -16.24 5.01
C CYS A 44 -9.03 -15.21 5.71
N HIS A 45 -9.36 -13.92 5.61
CA HIS A 45 -8.63 -12.81 6.22
C HIS A 45 -9.57 -11.93 7.04
N ASN A 46 -10.08 -12.48 8.14
CA ASN A 46 -10.97 -11.79 9.07
C ASN A 46 -10.50 -11.98 10.52
N ALA A 47 -11.22 -11.41 11.48
CA ALA A 47 -10.87 -11.48 12.90
C ALA A 47 -10.79 -12.92 13.47
N ASP A 48 -11.66 -13.82 13.00
CA ASP A 48 -11.72 -15.22 13.47
C ASP A 48 -10.73 -16.14 12.73
N LYS A 49 -10.50 -15.85 11.46
CA LYS A 49 -9.67 -16.59 10.52
C LYS A 49 -8.74 -15.60 9.84
N ALA A 50 -7.59 -15.36 10.47
CA ALA A 50 -6.54 -14.49 9.95
C ALA A 50 -5.41 -15.31 9.31
N LYS A 51 -5.61 -15.84 8.09
CA LYS A 51 -4.53 -16.55 7.38
C LYS A 51 -3.34 -15.62 7.16
N GLY A 52 -2.13 -16.12 7.42
CA GLY A 52 -0.90 -15.31 7.40
C GLY A 52 -0.90 -14.18 8.44
N GLY A 53 -1.74 -14.28 9.48
CA GLY A 53 -1.90 -13.26 10.52
C GLY A 53 -2.57 -11.96 10.03
N LEU A 54 -3.14 -11.95 8.82
CA LEU A 54 -3.73 -10.77 8.20
C LEU A 54 -5.25 -10.75 8.38
N ASP A 55 -5.76 -9.63 8.88
CA ASP A 55 -7.18 -9.34 9.04
C ASP A 55 -7.56 -8.09 8.23
N LEU A 56 -8.46 -8.27 7.26
CA LEU A 56 -8.95 -7.23 6.34
C LEU A 56 -10.40 -6.80 6.64
N SER A 57 -10.95 -7.24 7.78
CA SER A 57 -12.33 -6.89 8.19
C SER A 57 -12.49 -5.42 8.58
N SER A 58 -11.42 -4.76 9.01
CA SER A 58 -11.43 -3.35 9.40
C SER A 58 -10.25 -2.57 8.82
N TYR A 59 -10.44 -1.26 8.67
CA TYR A 59 -9.39 -0.35 8.19
C TYR A 59 -8.16 -0.39 9.09
N ALA A 60 -8.37 -0.35 10.41
CA ALA A 60 -7.29 -0.40 11.39
C ALA A 60 -6.48 -1.69 11.30
N ASN A 61 -7.14 -2.84 11.15
CA ASN A 61 -6.46 -4.14 11.05
C ASN A 61 -5.74 -4.28 9.71
N THR A 62 -6.32 -3.77 8.63
CA THR A 62 -5.67 -3.71 7.31
C THR A 62 -4.33 -2.97 7.40
N LEU A 63 -4.28 -1.84 8.11
CA LEU A 63 -3.05 -1.05 8.30
C LEU A 63 -2.03 -1.70 9.24
N LYS A 64 -2.49 -2.54 10.17
CA LYS A 64 -1.62 -3.28 11.08
C LYS A 64 -0.75 -4.28 10.32
N GLY A 65 -1.28 -4.83 9.22
CA GLY A 65 -0.60 -5.86 8.43
C GLY A 65 -0.72 -7.25 9.07
N GLY A 66 0.08 -8.18 8.57
CA GLY A 66 0.06 -9.59 8.98
C GLY A 66 1.40 -10.07 9.52
N SER A 67 1.58 -11.39 9.58
CA SER A 67 2.83 -12.00 10.04
C SER A 67 4.03 -11.66 9.15
N SER A 68 3.80 -11.34 7.87
CA SER A 68 4.84 -10.87 6.94
C SER A 68 5.17 -9.37 7.09
N GLY A 69 4.59 -8.69 8.09
CA GLY A 69 4.74 -7.26 8.32
C GLY A 69 3.65 -6.43 7.62
N GLY A 70 4.02 -5.22 7.21
CA GLY A 70 3.09 -4.27 6.59
C GLY A 70 2.52 -4.80 5.27
N SER A 71 1.20 -4.84 5.15
CA SER A 71 0.50 -5.29 3.94
C SER A 71 0.36 -4.18 2.90
N VAL A 72 0.24 -2.92 3.34
CA VAL A 72 0.00 -1.74 2.52
C VAL A 72 0.94 -0.59 2.88
N GLU A 73 1.51 0.04 1.86
CA GLU A 73 2.37 1.21 1.98
C GLU A 73 1.70 2.43 1.35
N SER A 74 1.39 3.43 2.18
CA SER A 74 0.70 4.63 1.73
C SER A 74 1.47 5.35 0.60
N GLY A 75 0.79 5.56 -0.53
CA GLY A 75 1.36 6.19 -1.72
C GLY A 75 2.32 5.30 -2.53
N ASN A 76 2.52 4.04 -2.14
CA ASN A 76 3.43 3.11 -2.84
C ASN A 76 2.76 1.75 -3.11
N PRO A 77 1.96 1.63 -4.18
CA PRO A 77 1.33 0.36 -4.54
C PRO A 77 2.35 -0.76 -4.81
N ASN A 78 3.43 -0.46 -5.53
CA ASN A 78 4.45 -1.46 -5.88
C ASN A 78 5.25 -1.96 -4.67
N GLY A 79 5.35 -1.16 -3.60
CA GLY A 79 5.93 -1.59 -2.32
C GLY A 79 4.94 -2.34 -1.41
N SER A 80 3.65 -2.34 -1.75
CA SER A 80 2.61 -2.96 -0.92
C SER A 80 2.46 -4.44 -1.25
N LEU A 81 2.74 -5.31 -0.28
CA LEU A 81 2.60 -6.76 -0.45
C LEU A 81 1.18 -7.15 -0.90
N LEU A 82 0.15 -6.49 -0.36
CA LEU A 82 -1.24 -6.74 -0.73
C LEU A 82 -1.46 -6.60 -2.25
N TYR A 83 -0.93 -5.55 -2.86
CA TYR A 83 -1.06 -5.35 -4.31
C TYR A 83 -0.34 -6.45 -5.10
N LYS A 84 0.90 -6.78 -4.71
CA LYS A 84 1.70 -7.78 -5.43
C LYS A 84 1.03 -9.15 -5.46
N VAL A 85 0.47 -9.60 -4.33
CA VAL A 85 -0.16 -10.92 -4.24
C VAL A 85 -1.51 -11.00 -4.97
N VAL A 86 -2.30 -9.91 -5.00
CA VAL A 86 -3.58 -9.88 -5.74
C VAL A 86 -3.39 -9.62 -7.24
N ALA A 87 -2.32 -8.92 -7.62
CA ALA A 87 -1.92 -8.72 -9.00
C ALA A 87 -1.17 -9.92 -9.60
N HIS A 88 -0.89 -10.96 -8.79
CA HIS A 88 -0.12 -12.15 -9.14
C HIS A 88 1.30 -11.82 -9.61
N GLN A 89 1.93 -10.84 -8.96
CA GLN A 89 3.33 -10.45 -9.20
C GLN A 89 4.31 -11.18 -8.27
N GLU A 90 3.84 -11.61 -7.10
CA GLU A 90 4.66 -12.27 -6.07
C GLU A 90 3.82 -13.37 -5.39
N GLU A 91 4.43 -14.53 -5.13
CA GLU A 91 3.79 -15.62 -4.42
C GLU A 91 3.76 -15.36 -2.90
N PRO A 92 2.73 -15.86 -2.17
CA PRO A 92 1.61 -16.67 -2.66
C PRO A 92 0.55 -15.83 -3.40
N PHE A 93 0.01 -16.36 -4.48
CA PHE A 93 -1.06 -15.70 -5.23
C PHE A 93 -2.39 -15.70 -4.45
N MET A 94 -3.08 -14.57 -4.52
CA MET A 94 -4.39 -14.37 -3.90
C MET A 94 -5.46 -14.03 -4.97
N PRO A 95 -6.69 -14.55 -4.84
CA PRO A 95 -7.16 -15.45 -3.79
C PRO A 95 -6.66 -16.89 -3.96
N HIS A 96 -6.35 -17.58 -2.85
CA HIS A 96 -5.76 -18.92 -2.90
C HIS A 96 -6.71 -19.95 -3.54
N LYS A 97 -6.20 -20.72 -4.51
CA LYS A 97 -6.97 -21.73 -5.29
C LYS A 97 -8.20 -21.17 -6.00
N LYS A 98 -8.22 -19.87 -6.29
CA LYS A 98 -9.23 -19.23 -7.14
C LYS A 98 -8.54 -18.43 -8.23
N ASP A 99 -9.30 -18.06 -9.24
CA ASP A 99 -8.83 -17.17 -10.28
C ASP A 99 -8.46 -15.79 -9.72
N LYS A 100 -7.57 -15.10 -10.44
CA LYS A 100 -7.18 -13.73 -10.16
C LYS A 100 -8.41 -12.82 -10.09
N LEU A 101 -8.37 -11.83 -9.19
CA LEU A 101 -9.40 -10.80 -9.16
C LEU A 101 -9.49 -10.08 -10.51
N PRO A 102 -10.69 -9.61 -10.90
CA PRO A 102 -10.85 -8.78 -12.09
C PRO A 102 -9.91 -7.57 -12.04
N ASP A 103 -9.33 -7.19 -13.17
CA ASP A 103 -8.35 -6.10 -13.22
C ASP A 103 -8.91 -4.77 -12.71
N ALA A 104 -10.22 -4.54 -12.85
CA ALA A 104 -10.90 -3.38 -12.28
C ALA A 104 -10.83 -3.35 -10.74
N GLN A 105 -10.96 -4.49 -10.08
CA GLN A 105 -10.88 -4.61 -8.62
C GLN A 105 -9.42 -4.42 -8.14
N VAL A 106 -8.47 -5.02 -8.86
CA VAL A 106 -7.03 -4.80 -8.58
C VAL A 106 -6.66 -3.33 -8.77
N ALA A 107 -7.16 -2.68 -9.81
CA ALA A 107 -6.96 -1.25 -10.06
C ALA A 107 -7.58 -0.39 -8.94
N LEU A 108 -8.71 -0.81 -8.38
CA LEU A 108 -9.35 -0.13 -7.25
C LEU A 108 -8.43 -0.14 -6.02
N VAL A 109 -7.92 -1.31 -5.65
CA VAL A 109 -6.96 -1.45 -4.54
C VAL A 109 -5.70 -0.61 -4.80
N THR A 110 -5.19 -0.64 -6.02
CA THR A 110 -4.00 0.14 -6.44
C THR A 110 -4.23 1.64 -6.28
N LYS A 111 -5.38 2.16 -6.77
CA LYS A 111 -5.75 3.57 -6.67
C LYS A 111 -5.93 4.02 -5.22
N TRP A 112 -6.52 3.17 -4.38
CA TRP A 112 -6.68 3.47 -2.96
C TRP A 112 -5.34 3.56 -2.22
N ILE A 113 -4.41 2.64 -2.51
CA ILE A 113 -3.06 2.69 -1.94
C ILE A 113 -2.31 3.93 -2.44
N ALA A 114 -2.38 4.23 -3.74
CA ALA A 114 -1.77 5.41 -4.33
C ALA A 114 -2.35 6.72 -3.77
N GLY A 115 -3.66 6.75 -3.52
CA GLY A 115 -4.37 7.87 -2.90
C GLY A 115 -4.07 8.08 -1.41
N GLY A 116 -3.23 7.22 -0.82
CA GLY A 116 -2.75 7.37 0.54
C GLY A 116 -3.65 6.73 1.61
N LEU A 117 -4.31 5.62 1.26
CA LEU A 117 -5.10 4.79 2.18
C LEU A 117 -6.21 5.58 2.87
N LEU A 118 -7.00 6.35 2.10
CA LEU A 118 -8.11 7.13 2.62
C LEU A 118 -9.15 6.22 3.28
N GLU A 119 -9.56 6.53 4.50
CA GLU A 119 -10.60 5.76 5.20
C GLU A 119 -12.01 6.17 4.72
N THR A 120 -12.25 7.48 4.71
CA THR A 120 -13.53 8.12 4.35
C THR A 120 -13.28 9.31 3.42
N LYS A 121 -14.34 9.89 2.84
CA LYS A 121 -14.25 11.04 1.92
C LYS A 121 -13.65 12.30 2.57
N SER A 122 -13.81 12.45 3.88
CA SER A 122 -13.27 13.57 4.67
C SER A 122 -11.90 13.27 5.29
N SER A 123 -11.44 12.02 5.24
CA SER A 123 -10.16 11.63 5.82
C SER A 123 -8.97 12.18 5.02
N THR A 124 -7.88 12.48 5.71
CA THR A 124 -6.62 12.90 5.11
C THR A 124 -5.75 11.70 4.78
N ALA A 125 -5.07 11.74 3.63
CA ALA A 125 -4.11 10.71 3.22
C ALA A 125 -3.05 10.45 4.30
N LYS A 126 -2.77 9.18 4.60
CA LYS A 126 -1.70 8.84 5.54
C LYS A 126 -0.34 9.11 4.90
N LYS A 127 0.56 9.76 5.62
CA LYS A 127 1.94 9.97 5.13
C LYS A 127 2.68 8.63 5.08
N LYS A 128 3.51 8.43 4.05
CA LYS A 128 4.41 7.27 3.91
C LYS A 128 5.26 7.13 5.18
N LYS A 129 5.21 5.97 5.84
CA LYS A 129 6.17 5.65 6.91
C LYS A 129 7.55 5.60 6.26
N LYS A 130 8.41 6.60 6.50
CA LYS A 130 9.84 6.41 6.28
C LYS A 130 10.31 5.28 7.20
N PRO A 131 11.16 4.34 6.73
CA PRO A 131 11.78 3.40 7.65
C PRO A 131 12.53 4.21 8.71
N ALA A 132 12.22 3.97 9.98
CA ALA A 132 12.83 4.70 11.10
C ALA A 132 14.28 4.27 11.39
N PHE A 133 14.84 3.40 10.56
CA PHE A 133 16.24 3.00 10.61
C PHE A 133 16.86 3.31 9.26
N ASP A 134 17.66 4.35 9.22
CA ASP A 134 18.66 4.52 8.16
C ASP A 134 19.69 3.41 8.36
N LEU A 135 19.56 2.32 7.59
CA LEU A 135 20.58 1.27 7.47
C LEU A 135 21.76 1.73 6.62
N GLY A 136 21.87 3.03 6.32
CA GLY A 136 23.14 3.63 6.01
C GLY A 136 24.15 3.17 7.07
N PHE A 137 25.16 2.43 6.62
CA PHE A 137 26.38 2.25 7.38
C PHE A 137 26.87 3.66 7.71
N ILE A 138 26.51 4.18 8.87
CA ILE A 138 27.26 5.25 9.49
C ILE A 138 28.62 4.60 9.71
N ALA A 139 29.54 4.86 8.77
CA ALA A 139 30.94 4.65 9.00
C ALA A 139 31.23 5.49 10.24
N VAL A 140 31.16 4.83 11.40
CA VAL A 140 31.61 5.43 12.64
C VAL A 140 33.11 5.60 12.39
N THR A 141 33.50 6.81 12.02
CA THR A 141 34.88 7.23 12.07
C THR A 141 35.26 7.58 13.50
N SER A 142 34.52 7.09 14.51
CA SER A 142 35.04 6.99 15.86
C SER A 142 36.19 6.01 15.78
N GLY A 143 37.39 6.58 15.74
CA GLY A 143 38.65 5.88 15.65
C GLY A 143 38.67 4.66 16.55
N LYS A 144 39.36 3.63 16.06
CA LYS A 144 39.73 2.44 16.82
C LYS A 144 40.13 2.89 18.24
N PRO A 145 39.41 2.48 19.30
CA PRO A 145 39.82 2.86 20.64
C PRO A 145 41.22 2.28 20.86
N ASP A 146 42.21 3.15 21.03
CA ASP A 146 43.55 2.73 21.40
C ASP A 146 43.49 2.09 22.79
N GLY A 147 43.68 0.77 22.83
CA GLY A 147 43.63 -0.01 24.05
C GLY A 147 43.57 -1.51 23.73
N PRO A 148 44.21 -2.38 24.56
CA PRO A 148 44.05 -3.82 24.44
C PRO A 148 42.56 -4.18 24.50
N LEU A 149 42.15 -5.15 23.68
CA LEU A 149 40.77 -5.65 23.67
C LEU A 149 40.33 -5.94 25.12
N PRO A 150 39.13 -5.51 25.54
CA PRO A 150 38.61 -5.84 26.86
C PRO A 150 38.38 -7.36 26.93
N MET A 151 39.38 -8.09 27.41
CA MET A 151 39.26 -9.51 27.70
C MET A 151 38.62 -9.70 29.08
N PRO A 152 37.66 -10.63 29.23
CA PRO A 152 37.14 -10.96 30.54
C PRO A 152 38.29 -11.49 31.41
N LYS A 153 38.55 -10.83 32.55
CA LYS A 153 39.67 -11.16 33.44
C LYS A 153 39.52 -12.53 34.13
N HIS A 154 38.30 -13.05 34.19
CA HIS A 154 37.97 -14.36 34.76
C HIS A 154 37.27 -15.20 33.69
N LEU A 155 38.03 -15.64 32.69
CA LEU A 155 37.64 -16.77 31.89
C LEU A 155 37.91 -18.02 32.76
N LEU A 156 36.89 -18.79 33.08
CA LEU A 156 37.08 -20.07 33.78
C LEU A 156 37.75 -21.03 32.80
N LEU A 157 39.08 -21.20 32.95
CA LEU A 157 39.88 -22.15 32.17
C LEU A 157 39.71 -23.60 32.66
N GLU A 158 39.02 -23.79 33.78
CA GLU A 158 38.83 -25.07 34.43
C GLU A 158 37.44 -25.62 34.10
N PRO A 159 37.32 -26.90 33.70
CA PRO A 159 36.01 -27.52 33.47
C PRO A 159 35.27 -27.61 34.80
N VAL A 160 34.08 -27.03 34.87
CA VAL A 160 33.19 -27.22 36.03
C VAL A 160 32.71 -28.67 35.99
N VAL A 161 33.22 -29.51 36.90
CA VAL A 161 32.70 -30.87 37.08
C VAL A 161 31.62 -30.78 38.14
N SER A 162 30.37 -30.83 37.71
CA SER A 162 29.24 -30.95 38.63
C SER A 162 29.06 -32.44 38.94
N THR A 163 29.33 -32.83 40.19
CA THR A 163 29.02 -34.17 40.74
C THR A 163 27.60 -34.24 41.25
#